data_AF-A0A6B3D1I7-F1
#
_entry.id   AF-A0A6B3D1I7-F1
#
_cell.length_a   1.000
_cell.length_b   1.000
_cell.length_c   1.000
_cell.angle_alpha   90.00
_cell.angle_beta   90.00
_cell.angle_gamma   90.00
#
_symmetry.space_group_name_H-M   'P 1'
#
loop_
_entity.id
_entity.type
_entity.pdbx_description
1 polymer ?
#
loop_
_entity_poly.entity_id
_entity_poly.type
_entity_poly.pdbx_seq_one_letter_code
_entity_poly.pdbx_strand_id
1 'polypeptide(L)' 'GLRLTDLGQAVEQLRVVKDEEEISCLRIGAEIADQALGELLESILVGRTERHLALELERRLVDHGADGPAF' A
#
# COMPACT_ATOMS: atom_id res chain seq x y z
N GLY A 1 -22.52 -4.60 39.96
CA GLY A 1 -22.56 -4.35 38.51
C GLY A 1 -21.16 -4.08 38.02
N LEU A 2 -20.83 -4.48 36.79
CA LEU A 2 -19.52 -4.21 36.18
C LEU A 2 -19.52 -2.82 35.54
N ARG A 3 -18.38 -2.12 35.63
CA ARG A 3 -18.15 -0.82 34.97
C ARG A 3 -17.26 -1.05 33.75
N LEU A 4 -17.72 -0.57 32.60
CA LEU A 4 -16.93 -0.54 31.37
C LEU A 4 -16.17 0.78 31.29
N THR A 5 -14.94 0.74 30.80
CA THR A 5 -14.10 1.91 30.55
C THR A 5 -13.52 1.84 29.14
N ASP A 6 -13.02 2.96 28.65
CA ASP A 6 -12.35 3.05 27.36
C ASP A 6 -11.05 2.22 27.32
N LEU A 7 -10.70 1.71 26.14
CA LEU A 7 -9.50 0.90 25.91
C LEU A 7 -8.24 1.75 25.62
N GLY A 8 -8.39 3.07 25.49
CA GLY A 8 -7.32 3.95 25.05
C GLY A 8 -6.76 3.50 23.70
N GLN A 9 -5.43 3.46 23.60
CA GLN A 9 -4.71 3.08 22.38
C GLN A 9 -4.15 1.65 22.43
N ALA A 10 -4.82 0.74 23.13
CA ALA A 10 -4.32 -0.61 23.33
C ALA A 10 -4.09 -1.36 22.00
N VAL A 11 -4.97 -1.15 21.01
CA VAL A 11 -4.86 -1.79 19.69
C VAL A 11 -3.72 -1.20 18.87
N GLU A 12 -3.56 0.11 18.88
CA GLU A 12 -2.50 0.81 18.17
C GLU A 12 -1.13 0.38 18.68
N GLN A 13 -0.97 0.23 20.01
CA GLN A 13 0.27 -0.25 20.61
C GLN A 13 0.66 -1.65 20.12
N LEU A 14 -0.32 -2.53 19.87
CA LEU A 14 -0.07 -3.84 19.28
C LEU A 14 0.32 -3.73 17.80
N ARG A 15 -0.29 -2.82 17.03
CA ARG A 15 0.00 -2.62 15.59
C ARG A 15 1.34 -1.93 15.30
N VAL A 16 2.00 -1.35 16.31
CA VAL A 16 3.29 -0.67 16.11
C VAL A 16 4.38 -1.69 15.74
N VAL A 17 4.44 -2.82 16.44
CA VAL A 17 5.41 -3.90 16.17
C VAL A 17 4.70 -4.98 15.37
N LYS A 18 5.19 -5.21 14.15
CA LYS A 18 4.58 -6.16 13.22
C LYS A 18 5.12 -7.54 13.51
N ASP A 19 4.28 -8.56 13.36
CA ASP A 19 4.73 -9.94 13.35
C ASP A 19 5.39 -10.31 11.99
N GLU A 20 5.89 -11.55 11.89
CA GLU A 20 6.63 -11.99 10.71
C GLU A 20 5.72 -12.09 9.48
N GLU A 21 4.47 -12.53 9.65
CA GLU A 21 3.47 -12.59 8.58
C GLU A 21 3.13 -11.20 8.06
N GLU A 22 2.86 -10.23 8.94
CA GLU A 22 2.60 -8.84 8.58
C GLU A 22 3.77 -8.22 7.83
N ILE A 23 5.00 -8.42 8.30
CA ILE A 23 6.20 -7.93 7.59
C ILE A 23 6.32 -8.59 6.22
N SER A 24 6.03 -9.89 6.10
CA SER A 24 6.04 -10.60 4.81
C SER A 24 5.05 -9.98 3.82
N CYS A 25 3.82 -9.72 4.25
CA CYS A 25 2.80 -9.06 3.45
C CYS A 25 3.24 -7.64 3.01
N LEU A 26 3.84 -6.87 3.92
CA LEU A 26 4.36 -5.54 3.60
C LEU A 26 5.47 -5.58 2.55
N ARG A 27 6.36 -6.59 2.59
CA ARG A 27 7.40 -6.78 1.58
C ARG A 27 6.80 -7.05 0.20
N ILE A 28 5.81 -7.94 0.12
CA ILE A 28 5.10 -8.24 -1.14
C ILE A 28 4.46 -6.98 -1.70
N GLY A 29 3.76 -6.21 -0.86
CA GLY A 29 3.16 -4.94 -1.28
C GLY A 29 4.18 -3.93 -1.80
N ALA A 30 5.35 -3.82 -1.15
CA ALA A 30 6.44 -2.97 -1.62
C ALA A 30 7.03 -3.45 -2.95
N GLU A 31 7.24 -4.76 -3.12
CA GLU A 31 7.73 -5.34 -4.37
C GLU A 31 6.79 -5.06 -5.55
N ILE A 32 5.48 -5.19 -5.34
CA ILE A 32 4.47 -4.84 -6.35
C ILE A 32 4.54 -3.34 -6.70
N ALA A 33 4.67 -2.48 -5.70
CA ALA A 33 4.80 -1.04 -5.92
C ALA A 33 6.06 -0.67 -6.71
N ASP A 34 7.20 -1.28 -6.38
CA ASP A 34 8.47 -1.07 -7.07
C ASP A 34 8.40 -1.55 -8.53
N GLN A 35 7.78 -2.69 -8.79
CA GLN A 35 7.57 -3.20 -10.15
C GLN A 35 6.68 -2.27 -10.98
N ALA A 36 5.49 -1.94 -10.45
CA ALA A 36 4.54 -1.06 -11.15
C ALA A 36 5.13 0.33 -11.44
N LEU A 37 5.87 0.89 -10.48
CA LEU A 37 6.53 2.19 -10.65
C LEU A 37 7.71 2.09 -11.63
N GLY A 38 8.54 1.06 -11.52
CA GLY A 38 9.68 0.84 -12.41
C GLY A 38 9.26 0.79 -13.86
N GLU A 39 8.26 -0.03 -14.18
CA GLU A 39 7.72 -0.12 -15.54
C GLU A 39 7.11 1.22 -16.00
N LEU A 40 6.52 2.02 -15.09
CA LEU A 40 5.92 3.30 -15.46
C LEU A 40 7.00 4.29 -15.87
N LEU A 41 8.12 4.31 -15.14
CA LEU A 41 9.27 5.17 -15.41
C LEU A 41 10.03 4.78 -16.69
N GLU A 42 9.99 3.51 -17.08
CA GLU A 42 10.52 3.06 -18.39
C GLU A 42 9.68 3.55 -19.58
N SER A 43 8.46 4.04 -19.34
CA SER A 43 7.59 4.60 -20.38
C SER A 43 7.90 6.07 -20.69
N ILE A 44 7.48 6.56 -21.86
CA ILE A 44 7.63 7.98 -22.22
C ILE A 44 6.62 8.83 -21.44
N LEU A 45 7.12 9.61 -20.48
CA LEU A 45 6.31 10.48 -19.61
C LEU A 45 5.99 11.85 -20.21
N VAL A 46 6.76 12.30 -21.22
CA VAL A 46 6.62 13.65 -21.78
C VAL A 46 5.23 13.85 -22.39
N GLY A 47 4.57 14.96 -22.03
CA GLY A 47 3.24 15.31 -22.52
C GLY A 47 2.09 14.65 -21.78
N ARG A 48 2.36 13.85 -20.74
CA ARG A 48 1.33 13.24 -19.88
C ARG A 48 1.08 14.09 -18.64
N THR A 49 -0.15 14.09 -18.15
CA THR A 49 -0.52 14.75 -16.88
C THR A 49 -0.28 13.81 -15.72
N GLU A 50 -0.03 14.37 -14.53
CA GLU A 50 0.09 13.58 -13.29
C GLU A 50 -1.15 12.69 -13.05
N ARG A 51 -2.35 13.19 -13.38
CA ARG A 51 -3.59 12.42 -13.31
C ARG A 51 -3.56 11.18 -14.20
N HIS A 52 -3.05 11.30 -15.42
CA HIS A 52 -2.90 10.16 -16.33
C HIS A 52 -1.90 9.14 -15.77
N LEU A 53 -0.78 9.62 -15.22
CA LEU A 53 0.23 8.76 -14.60
C LEU A 53 -0.31 8.02 -13.37
N ALA A 54 -1.10 8.69 -12.53
CA ALA A 54 -1.72 8.09 -11.36
C ALA A 54 -2.68 6.95 -11.73
N LEU A 55 -3.56 7.16 -12.73
CA LEU A 55 -4.46 6.10 -13.22
C LEU A 55 -3.69 4.91 -13.80
N GLU A 56 -2.60 5.17 -14.52
CA GLU A 56 -1.78 4.12 -15.11
C GLU A 56 -1.03 3.32 -14.05
N LEU A 57 -0.52 3.99 -13.01
CA LEU A 57 0.11 3.35 -11.87
C LEU A 57 -0.89 2.46 -11.11
N GLU A 58 -2.09 2.98 -10.81
CA GLU A 58 -3.15 2.23 -10.13
C GLU A 58 -3.49 0.94 -10.90
N ARG A 59 -3.67 1.06 -12.21
CA ARG A 59 -3.93 -0.11 -13.06
C ARG A 59 -2.81 -1.14 -12.97
N ARG A 60 -1.55 -0.71 -13.03
CA ARG A 60 -0.40 -1.61 -12.96
C ARG A 60 -0.28 -2.29 -11.59
N LEU A 61 -0.55 -1.58 -10.50
CA LEU A 61 -0.59 -2.18 -9.17
C LEU A 61 -1.59 -3.36 -9.14
N VAL A 62 -2.78 -3.17 -9.70
CA VAL A 62 -3.80 -4.23 -9.78
C VAL A 62 -3.36 -5.36 -10.72
N ASP A 63 -2.77 -5.03 -11.87
CA ASP A 63 -2.25 -6.02 -12.83
C ASP A 63 -1.13 -6.90 -12.20
N HIS A 64 -0.36 -6.35 -11.25
CA HIS A 64 0.66 -7.04 -10.46
C HIS A 64 0.13 -7.71 -9.17
N GLY A 65 -1.18 -7.67 -8.93
CA GLY A 65 -1.84 -8.43 -7.87
C GLY A 65 -2.18 -7.64 -6.60
N ALA A 66 -2.07 -6.31 -6.61
CA ALA A 66 -2.62 -5.49 -5.52
C ALA A 66 -4.16 -5.43 -5.59
N ASP A 67 -4.81 -5.37 -4.43
CA ASP A 67 -6.26 -5.11 -4.36
C ASP A 67 -6.63 -3.70 -4.84
N GLY A 68 -5.67 -2.78 -4.83
CA GLY A 68 -5.84 -1.38 -5.23
C GLY A 68 -4.72 -0.49 -4.69
N PRO A 69 -4.80 0.83 -4.91
CA PRO A 69 -3.84 1.78 -4.36
C PRO A 69 -4.08 1.94 -2.85
N ALA A 70 -3.01 2.21 -2.11
CA ALA A 70 -3.11 2.44 -0.67
C ALA A 70 -3.64 3.84 -0.30
N PHE A 71 -3.61 4.80 -1.25
CA PHE A 71 -4.00 6.20 -1.06
C PHE A 71 -4.43 6.87 -2.38
#